data_AF-A0A838KM39-F1
#
_entry.id   AF-A0A838KM39-F1
#
_cell.length_a   1.000
_cell.length_b   1.000
_cell.length_c   1.000
_cell.angle_alpha   90.00
_cell.angle_beta   90.00
_cell.angle_gamma   90.00
#
_symmetry.space_group_name_H-M   'P 1'
#
loop_
_entity.id
_entity.type
_entity.pdbx_description
1 polymer ?
#
loop_
_entity_poly.entity_id
_entity_poly.type
_entity_poly.pdbx_seq_one_letter_code
_entity_poly.pdbx_strand_id
1 'polypeptide(L)'
;MLAAPHPTTLITVAPTGAESTKEAVPALPTTPEELLETAVRCEAAGAAMIHLHIRDAQHRPTLDIGLLSDSVAAIRERTDLVVQLSTGGSVHDPLDQRLRVLDAEPDSCSLTMGTTNFGDDVFMNPWPFVAELYQLAQQREVVPEFELFDLGHVHALHRLLNMFGLPYGGQVHCDLVMGVPGGMPGTADALVASVQTLPSAVTSWSATGIGRTSLAVAFASLSKGGHLRVGMEDTLTLARGVPVKHNEELVSRAAALADLAQRPAMSTIEARDFLKVKARG
;
A
#
# COMPACT_ATOMS: atom_id res chain seq x y z
N MET A 1 5.96 24.96 -2.96
CA MET A 1 5.17 24.58 -4.14
C MET A 1 5.51 23.12 -4.41
N LEU A 2 4.53 22.22 -4.43
CA LEU A 2 4.81 20.80 -4.72
C LEU A 2 5.43 20.71 -6.12
N ALA A 3 6.39 19.80 -6.31
CA ALA A 3 7.02 19.57 -7.61
C ALA A 3 5.96 19.24 -8.67
N ALA A 4 6.29 19.46 -9.95
CA ALA A 4 5.41 19.04 -11.03
C ALA A 4 5.12 17.52 -10.90
N PRO A 5 3.89 17.08 -11.21
CA PRO A 5 3.55 15.65 -11.12
C PRO A 5 4.47 14.81 -12.00
N HIS A 6 4.75 13.58 -11.56
CA HIS A 6 5.49 12.61 -12.38
C HIS A 6 4.74 12.33 -13.70
N PRO A 7 5.42 12.17 -14.85
CA PRO A 7 4.76 11.93 -16.14
C PRO A 7 3.95 10.62 -16.19
N THR A 8 4.19 9.70 -15.25
CA THR A 8 3.50 8.42 -15.13
C THR A 8 2.86 8.28 -13.74
N THR A 9 1.97 7.30 -13.59
CA THR A 9 1.24 7.02 -12.36
C THR A 9 1.63 5.64 -11.83
N LEU A 10 2.34 5.58 -10.70
CA LEU A 10 2.45 4.35 -9.89
C LEU A 10 1.05 3.85 -9.51
N ILE A 11 0.79 2.58 -9.82
CA ILE A 11 -0.41 1.86 -9.42
C ILE A 11 0.03 0.69 -8.55
N THR A 12 -0.37 0.73 -7.28
CA THR A 12 -0.21 -0.35 -6.33
C THR A 12 -1.47 -1.20 -6.28
N VAL A 13 -1.32 -2.53 -6.37
CA VAL A 13 -2.43 -3.47 -6.14
C VAL A 13 -2.35 -4.05 -4.72
N ALA A 14 -3.44 -3.93 -3.94
CA ALA A 14 -3.61 -4.54 -2.62
C ALA A 14 -4.66 -5.67 -2.71
N PRO A 15 -4.24 -6.90 -3.06
CA PRO A 15 -5.16 -7.88 -3.61
C PRO A 15 -6.00 -8.61 -2.55
N THR A 16 -5.56 -8.64 -1.29
CA THR A 16 -6.08 -9.59 -0.29
C THR A 16 -6.47 -8.95 1.04
N GLY A 17 -5.58 -8.19 1.69
CA GLY A 17 -5.79 -7.67 3.04
C GLY A 17 -5.90 -8.74 4.13
N ALA A 18 -6.16 -8.28 5.36
CA ALA A 18 -6.38 -9.14 6.53
C ALA A 18 -7.87 -9.31 6.92
N GLU A 19 -8.71 -8.30 6.63
CA GLU A 19 -10.04 -8.19 7.25
C GLU A 19 -11.14 -9.02 6.56
N SER A 20 -11.11 -9.09 5.22
CA SER A 20 -12.11 -9.85 4.47
C SER A 20 -11.86 -11.37 4.58
N THR A 21 -12.93 -12.17 4.61
CA THR A 21 -12.81 -13.63 4.60
C THR A 21 -13.09 -14.20 3.21
N LYS A 22 -12.44 -15.33 2.87
CA LYS A 22 -12.69 -16.05 1.62
C LYS A 22 -14.14 -16.51 1.48
N GLU A 23 -14.81 -16.82 2.59
CA GLU A 23 -16.23 -17.20 2.61
C GLU A 23 -17.13 -16.01 2.21
N ALA A 24 -16.89 -14.83 2.79
CA ALA A 24 -17.65 -13.63 2.47
C ALA A 24 -17.36 -13.10 1.06
N VAL A 25 -16.12 -13.31 0.59
CA VAL A 25 -15.63 -12.85 -0.71
C VAL A 25 -14.93 -14.01 -1.44
N PRO A 26 -15.68 -14.89 -2.14
CA PRO A 26 -15.09 -16.06 -2.81
C PRO A 26 -14.01 -15.74 -3.85
N ALA A 27 -14.06 -14.55 -4.45
CA ALA A 27 -13.07 -14.06 -5.41
C ALA A 27 -11.77 -13.53 -4.77
N LEU A 28 -11.71 -13.39 -3.45
CA LEU A 28 -10.52 -12.87 -2.75
C LEU A 28 -9.35 -13.85 -2.92
N PRO A 29 -8.19 -13.44 -3.45
CA PRO A 29 -7.05 -14.34 -3.58
C PRO A 29 -6.43 -14.60 -2.21
N THR A 30 -6.42 -15.87 -1.79
CA THR A 30 -5.99 -16.27 -0.44
C THR A 30 -5.02 -17.44 -0.45
N THR A 31 -4.95 -18.22 -1.53
CA THR A 31 -3.89 -19.23 -1.69
C THR A 31 -2.68 -18.64 -2.40
N PRO A 32 -1.48 -19.24 -2.24
CA PRO A 32 -0.30 -18.82 -2.99
C PRO A 32 -0.50 -18.81 -4.51
N GLU A 33 -1.23 -19.78 -5.06
CA GLU A 33 -1.51 -19.87 -6.50
C GLU A 33 -2.43 -18.75 -6.97
N GLU A 34 -3.50 -18.45 -6.21
CA GLU A 34 -4.41 -17.35 -6.50
C GLU A 34 -3.68 -15.99 -6.43
N LEU A 35 -2.82 -15.82 -5.43
CA LEU A 35 -2.04 -14.60 -5.23
C LEU A 35 -1.04 -14.37 -6.37
N LEU A 36 -0.32 -15.43 -6.79
CA LEU A 36 0.64 -15.36 -7.88
C LEU A 36 -0.04 -15.09 -9.23
N GLU A 37 -1.17 -15.74 -9.49
CA GLU A 37 -1.97 -15.49 -10.69
C GLU A 37 -2.54 -14.06 -10.70
N THR A 38 -2.98 -13.56 -9.55
CA THR A 38 -3.41 -12.18 -9.38
C THR A 38 -2.27 -11.20 -9.67
N ALA A 39 -1.07 -11.45 -9.14
CA ALA A 39 0.11 -10.61 -9.37
C ALA A 39 0.43 -10.48 -10.86
N VAL A 40 0.52 -11.62 -11.58
CA VAL A 40 0.81 -11.65 -13.03
C VAL A 40 -0.24 -10.87 -13.84
N ARG A 41 -1.53 -11.06 -13.54
CA ARG A 41 -2.60 -10.33 -14.24
C ARG A 41 -2.60 -8.85 -13.94
N CYS A 42 -2.37 -8.47 -12.69
CA CYS A 42 -2.34 -7.07 -12.29
C CYS A 42 -1.13 -6.33 -12.87
N GLU A 43 0.04 -6.97 -12.95
CA GLU A 43 1.18 -6.43 -13.67
C GLU A 43 0.84 -6.17 -15.15
N ALA A 44 0.27 -7.16 -15.84
CA ALA A 44 -0.16 -7.01 -17.23
C ALA A 44 -1.22 -5.89 -17.42
N ALA A 45 -2.02 -5.63 -16.41
CA ALA A 45 -3.02 -4.56 -16.40
C ALA A 45 -2.46 -3.17 -16.03
N GLY A 46 -1.19 -3.07 -15.62
CA GLY A 46 -0.52 -1.80 -15.33
C GLY A 46 -0.17 -1.54 -13.86
N ALA A 47 -0.32 -2.52 -12.96
CA ALA A 47 0.24 -2.40 -11.62
C ALA A 47 1.77 -2.48 -11.70
N ALA A 48 2.47 -1.66 -10.92
CA ALA A 48 3.93 -1.69 -10.83
C ALA A 48 4.43 -2.09 -9.43
N MET A 49 3.50 -2.19 -8.47
CA MET A 49 3.75 -2.54 -7.08
C MET A 49 2.60 -3.40 -6.56
N ILE A 50 2.90 -4.34 -5.69
CA ILE A 50 1.91 -5.19 -5.01
C ILE A 50 2.10 -5.11 -3.50
N HIS A 51 1.02 -4.76 -2.80
CA HIS A 51 0.94 -4.71 -1.35
C HIS A 51 0.40 -6.05 -0.84
N LEU A 52 1.16 -6.77 -0.03
CA LEU A 52 0.85 -8.16 0.32
C LEU A 52 0.48 -8.32 1.79
N HIS A 53 -0.69 -8.93 1.97
CA HIS A 53 -1.04 -9.75 3.11
C HIS A 53 -1.16 -11.19 2.63
N ILE A 54 -0.60 -12.14 3.38
CA ILE A 54 -0.72 -13.57 3.08
C ILE A 54 -1.77 -14.24 3.96
N ARG A 55 -2.24 -15.42 3.54
CA ARG A 55 -3.15 -16.25 4.32
C ARG A 55 -2.57 -17.65 4.53
N ASP A 56 -2.99 -18.30 5.62
CA ASP A 56 -2.66 -19.70 5.90
C ASP A 56 -3.49 -20.67 5.05
N ALA A 57 -3.25 -21.97 5.21
CA ALA A 57 -4.00 -23.02 4.51
C ALA A 57 -5.49 -23.08 4.88
N GLN A 58 -5.92 -22.32 5.89
CA GLN A 58 -7.32 -22.13 6.29
C GLN A 58 -7.86 -20.75 5.86
N HIS A 59 -7.15 -20.04 4.98
CA HIS A 59 -7.49 -18.71 4.47
C HIS A 59 -7.51 -17.59 5.52
N ARG A 60 -6.89 -17.81 6.69
CA ARG A 60 -6.79 -16.82 7.78
C ARG A 60 -5.53 -15.97 7.62
N PRO A 61 -5.54 -14.69 8.04
CA PRO A 61 -4.33 -13.87 8.06
C PRO A 61 -3.21 -14.54 8.83
N THR A 62 -1.99 -14.43 8.34
CA THR A 62 -0.79 -14.97 8.99
C THR A 62 0.43 -14.10 8.70
N LEU A 63 1.37 -14.09 9.65
CA LEU A 63 2.69 -13.47 9.51
C LEU A 63 3.79 -14.53 9.52
N ASP A 64 3.47 -15.77 9.10
CA ASP A 64 4.45 -16.84 8.98
C ASP A 64 5.58 -16.45 8.02
N ILE A 65 6.81 -16.41 8.54
CA ILE A 65 7.97 -15.93 7.80
C ILE A 65 8.31 -16.84 6.62
N GLY A 66 8.09 -18.16 6.73
CA GLY A 66 8.32 -19.09 5.63
C GLY A 66 7.38 -18.78 4.46
N LEU A 67 6.09 -18.67 4.74
CA LEU A 67 5.08 -18.32 3.74
C LEU A 67 5.29 -16.93 3.14
N LEU A 68 5.73 -15.94 3.94
CA LEU A 68 6.07 -14.61 3.44
C LEU A 68 7.25 -14.67 2.47
N SER A 69 8.34 -15.32 2.86
CA SER A 69 9.54 -15.48 2.02
C SER A 69 9.22 -16.22 0.72
N ASP A 70 8.44 -17.31 0.80
CA ASP A 70 8.02 -18.08 -0.36
C ASP A 70 7.15 -17.23 -1.31
N SER A 71 6.24 -16.42 -0.76
CA SER A 71 5.39 -15.53 -1.55
C SER A 71 6.20 -14.43 -2.26
N VAL A 72 7.15 -13.82 -1.55
CA VAL A 72 8.06 -12.82 -2.11
C VAL A 72 8.89 -13.43 -3.25
N ALA A 73 9.48 -14.61 -3.04
CA ALA A 73 10.27 -15.31 -4.03
C ALA A 73 9.44 -15.67 -5.28
N ALA A 74 8.26 -16.28 -5.09
CA ALA A 74 7.40 -16.70 -6.18
C ALA A 74 6.93 -15.51 -7.05
N ILE A 75 6.54 -14.40 -6.43
CA ILE A 75 6.13 -13.20 -7.16
C ILE A 75 7.31 -12.58 -7.92
N ARG A 76 8.50 -12.52 -7.32
CA ARG A 76 9.72 -12.02 -7.98
C ARG A 76 10.15 -12.89 -9.16
N GLU A 77 9.91 -14.20 -9.11
CA GLU A 77 10.25 -15.12 -10.21
C GLU A 77 9.34 -14.92 -11.43
N ARG A 78 8.10 -14.49 -11.22
CA ARG A 78 7.06 -14.44 -12.26
C ARG A 78 6.64 -13.04 -12.69
N THR A 79 7.08 -12.02 -11.96
CA THR A 79 6.75 -10.60 -12.19
C THR A 79 7.93 -9.68 -11.84
N ASP A 80 7.91 -8.48 -12.40
CA ASP A 80 8.84 -7.38 -12.11
C ASP A 80 8.30 -6.39 -11.07
N LEU A 81 7.11 -6.65 -10.51
CA LEU A 81 6.45 -5.84 -9.48
C LEU A 81 7.38 -5.52 -8.30
N VAL A 82 7.30 -4.29 -7.78
CA VAL A 82 7.81 -3.98 -6.44
C VAL A 82 6.98 -4.77 -5.42
N VAL A 83 7.63 -5.67 -4.69
CA VAL A 83 6.95 -6.49 -3.67
C VAL A 83 7.00 -5.79 -2.33
N GLN A 84 5.84 -5.30 -1.88
CA GLN A 84 5.68 -4.67 -0.58
C GLN A 84 4.97 -5.61 0.37
N LEU A 85 5.56 -5.90 1.52
CA LEU A 85 4.87 -6.64 2.58
C LEU A 85 4.20 -5.69 3.57
N SER A 86 3.02 -6.07 4.03
CA SER A 86 2.33 -5.34 5.08
C SER A 86 2.99 -5.59 6.44
N THR A 87 3.37 -4.50 7.12
CA THR A 87 3.72 -4.55 8.55
C THR A 87 2.53 -4.13 9.43
N GLY A 88 1.38 -3.84 8.81
CA GLY A 88 0.13 -3.62 9.51
C GLY A 88 -0.43 -4.92 10.07
N GLY A 89 -0.36 -6.00 9.29
CA GLY A 89 -0.98 -7.28 9.64
C GLY A 89 -2.49 -7.13 9.84
N SER A 90 -3.10 -8.09 10.52
CA SER A 90 -4.42 -7.91 11.13
C SER A 90 -4.33 -6.95 12.33
N VAL A 91 -5.44 -6.28 12.66
CA VAL A 91 -5.56 -5.48 13.89
C VAL A 91 -5.30 -6.27 15.18
N HIS A 92 -5.28 -7.61 15.12
CA HIS A 92 -5.01 -8.49 16.25
C HIS A 92 -3.57 -9.04 16.30
N ASP A 93 -2.73 -8.77 15.29
CA ASP A 93 -1.38 -9.32 15.23
C ASP A 93 -0.46 -8.67 16.27
N PRO A 94 0.37 -9.47 16.99
CA PRO A 94 1.36 -8.94 17.92
C PRO A 94 2.39 -8.03 17.23
N LEU A 95 2.77 -6.94 17.89
CA LEU A 95 3.72 -5.96 17.35
C LEU A 95 5.08 -6.57 17.00
N ASP A 96 5.58 -7.50 17.82
CA ASP A 96 6.85 -8.19 17.59
C ASP A 96 6.82 -9.07 16.33
N GLN A 97 5.68 -9.71 16.04
CA GLN A 97 5.52 -10.48 14.81
C GLN A 97 5.47 -9.58 13.58
N ARG A 98 4.82 -8.41 13.69
CA ARG A 98 4.75 -7.41 12.62
C ARG A 98 6.12 -6.84 12.25
N LEU A 99 7.04 -6.68 13.22
CA LEU A 99 8.44 -6.30 12.95
C LEU A 99 9.19 -7.36 12.12
N ARG A 100 8.91 -8.64 12.41
CA ARG A 100 9.60 -9.77 11.77
C ARG A 100 9.22 -9.98 10.31
N VAL A 101 8.16 -9.34 9.82
CA VAL A 101 7.80 -9.36 8.38
C VAL A 101 9.00 -8.95 7.50
N LEU A 102 9.86 -8.05 7.98
CA LEU A 102 11.06 -7.64 7.28
C LEU A 102 12.10 -8.78 7.14
N ASP A 103 11.98 -9.89 7.87
CA ASP A 103 12.86 -11.07 7.75
C ASP A 103 12.67 -11.79 6.40
N ALA A 104 11.54 -11.54 5.72
CA ALA A 104 11.25 -12.06 4.38
C ALA A 104 11.84 -11.20 3.23
N GLU A 105 12.69 -10.22 3.57
CA GLU A 105 13.47 -9.41 2.62
C GLU A 105 12.65 -8.81 1.44
N PRO A 106 11.54 -8.11 1.70
CA PRO A 106 10.74 -7.50 0.64
C PRO A 106 11.45 -6.30 0.01
N ASP A 107 10.98 -5.85 -1.16
CA ASP A 107 11.50 -4.62 -1.78
C ASP A 107 11.07 -3.38 -0.97
N SER A 108 9.87 -3.44 -0.42
CA SER A 108 9.23 -2.38 0.34
C SER A 108 8.42 -2.93 1.52
N CYS A 109 8.07 -2.08 2.47
CA CYS A 109 7.12 -2.41 3.52
C CYS A 109 6.14 -1.26 3.76
N SER A 110 4.89 -1.55 4.12
CA SER A 110 4.02 -0.50 4.67
C SER A 110 4.52 -0.10 6.07
N LEU A 111 4.33 1.14 6.48
CA LEU A 111 4.70 1.64 7.80
C LEU A 111 3.63 2.61 8.29
N THR A 112 2.73 2.12 9.15
CA THR A 112 1.66 2.93 9.72
C THR A 112 2.17 3.92 10.75
N MET A 113 1.85 5.20 10.53
CA MET A 113 2.43 6.32 11.27
C MET A 113 1.68 6.72 12.56
N GLY A 114 0.72 5.93 13.02
CA GLY A 114 0.02 6.17 14.27
C GLY A 114 -1.18 5.25 14.53
N THR A 115 -1.67 5.27 15.76
CA THR A 115 -2.85 4.51 16.18
C THR A 115 -4.13 5.22 15.78
N THR A 116 -5.10 4.47 15.26
CA THR A 116 -6.45 4.96 14.96
C THR A 116 -7.51 3.90 15.27
N ASN A 117 -8.76 4.32 15.42
CA ASN A 117 -9.89 3.39 15.41
C ASN A 117 -10.00 2.77 14.00
N PHE A 118 -10.39 1.50 13.93
CA PHE A 118 -10.48 0.75 12.69
C PHE A 118 -11.72 -0.16 12.72
N GLY A 119 -12.85 0.35 12.22
CA GLY A 119 -14.13 -0.32 12.41
C GLY A 119 -14.51 -0.35 13.89
N ASP A 120 -14.77 -1.55 14.40
CA ASP A 120 -15.07 -1.79 15.82
C ASP A 120 -13.81 -2.02 16.67
N ASP A 121 -12.62 -2.07 16.04
CA ASP A 121 -11.34 -2.33 16.67
C ASP A 121 -10.43 -1.08 16.73
N VAL A 122 -9.21 -1.26 17.25
CA VAL A 122 -8.15 -0.24 17.28
C VAL A 122 -6.94 -0.75 16.53
N PHE A 123 -6.52 -0.05 15.49
CA PHE A 123 -5.29 -0.37 14.77
C PHE A 123 -4.08 0.25 15.50
N MET A 124 -3.49 -0.55 16.39
CA MET A 124 -2.48 -0.12 17.34
C MET A 124 -1.09 0.01 16.70
N ASN A 125 -0.54 1.23 16.69
CA ASN A 125 0.79 1.58 16.19
C ASN A 125 1.45 2.59 17.14
N PRO A 126 1.89 2.15 18.34
CA PRO A 126 2.47 3.05 19.32
C PRO A 126 3.82 3.58 18.81
N TRP A 127 4.16 4.81 19.18
CA TRP A 127 5.37 5.48 18.68
C TRP A 127 6.68 4.67 18.78
N PRO A 128 6.97 3.92 19.88
CA PRO A 128 8.16 3.08 19.93
C PRO A 128 8.23 2.03 18.82
N PHE A 129 7.09 1.40 18.50
CA PHE A 129 7.01 0.42 17.40
C PHE A 129 7.25 1.10 16.05
N VAL A 130 6.63 2.26 15.78
CA VAL A 130 6.83 3.03 14.54
C VAL A 130 8.31 3.38 14.35
N ALA A 131 8.96 3.88 15.42
CA ALA A 131 10.37 4.27 15.39
C ALA A 131 11.31 3.08 15.22
N GLU A 132 11.02 1.95 15.86
CA GLU A 132 11.80 0.71 15.73
C GLU A 132 11.67 0.12 14.32
N LEU A 133 10.45 0.00 13.81
CA LEU A 133 10.19 -0.51 12.46
C LEU A 133 10.91 0.35 11.40
N TYR A 134 10.86 1.67 11.53
CA TYR A 134 11.56 2.57 10.61
C TYR A 134 13.07 2.33 10.58
N GLN A 135 13.70 2.24 11.75
CA GLN A 135 15.14 2.01 11.85
C GLN A 135 15.52 0.62 11.34
N LEU A 136 14.69 -0.40 11.60
CA LEU A 136 14.89 -1.74 11.04
C LEU A 136 14.79 -1.74 9.51
N ALA A 137 13.81 -1.05 8.93
CA ALA A 137 13.69 -0.89 7.49
C ALA A 137 14.93 -0.20 6.88
N GLN A 138 15.44 0.87 7.51
CA GLN A 138 16.70 1.51 7.12
C GLN A 138 17.89 0.54 7.16
N GLN A 139 18.05 -0.20 8.26
CA GLN A 139 19.15 -1.16 8.44
C GLN A 139 19.12 -2.30 7.42
N ARG A 140 17.91 -2.74 7.05
CA ARG A 140 17.69 -3.85 6.10
C ARG A 140 17.57 -3.40 4.66
N GLU A 141 17.71 -2.10 4.40
CA GLU A 141 17.61 -1.52 3.06
C GLU A 141 16.23 -1.77 2.40
N VAL A 142 15.18 -1.83 3.22
CA VAL A 142 13.78 -1.97 2.77
C VAL A 142 13.18 -0.56 2.69
N VAL A 143 12.56 -0.23 1.56
CA VAL A 143 11.95 1.10 1.36
C VAL A 143 10.56 1.15 2.00
N PRO A 144 10.31 2.01 2.99
CA PRO A 144 8.98 2.13 3.58
C PRO A 144 8.04 2.96 2.69
N GLU A 145 6.77 2.55 2.62
CA GLU A 145 5.65 3.41 2.28
C GLU A 145 4.97 3.83 3.59
N PHE A 146 4.89 5.14 3.83
CA PHE A 146 4.31 5.65 5.08
C PHE A 146 2.78 5.72 4.96
N GLU A 147 2.08 4.89 5.73
CA GLU A 147 0.60 4.82 5.73
C GLU A 147 0.02 5.87 6.68
N LEU A 148 -0.74 6.81 6.11
CA LEU A 148 -1.26 7.99 6.80
C LEU A 148 -2.79 7.94 6.83
N PHE A 149 -3.34 7.59 7.99
CA PHE A 149 -4.79 7.49 8.23
C PHE A 149 -5.39 8.79 8.76
N ASP A 150 -4.56 9.73 9.22
CA ASP A 150 -5.01 11.02 9.79
C ASP A 150 -3.95 12.12 9.62
N LEU A 151 -4.32 13.39 9.75
CA LEU A 151 -3.39 14.53 9.78
C LEU A 151 -2.39 14.43 10.94
N GLY A 152 -2.79 13.82 12.07
CA GLY A 152 -1.86 13.51 13.16
C GLY A 152 -0.70 12.63 12.71
N HIS A 153 -0.94 11.71 11.78
CA HIS A 153 0.07 10.81 11.24
C HIS A 153 1.03 11.54 10.29
N VAL A 154 0.51 12.52 9.53
CA VAL A 154 1.34 13.43 8.72
C VAL A 154 2.33 14.18 9.63
N HIS A 155 1.87 14.68 10.79
CA HIS A 155 2.75 15.34 11.76
C HIS A 155 3.75 14.36 12.41
N ALA A 156 3.33 13.12 12.66
CA ALA A 156 4.23 12.07 13.15
C ALA A 156 5.36 11.77 12.16
N LEU A 157 5.10 11.84 10.85
CA LEU A 157 6.12 11.67 9.81
C LEU A 157 7.20 12.77 9.86
N HIS A 158 6.80 14.04 10.08
CA HIS A 158 7.77 15.12 10.31
C HIS A 158 8.71 14.78 11.48
N ARG A 159 8.13 14.33 12.60
CA ARG A 159 8.91 13.93 13.79
C ARG A 159 9.88 12.79 13.47
N LEU A 160 9.42 11.77 12.75
CA LEU A 160 10.21 10.59 12.42
C LEU A 160 11.43 10.96 11.56
N LEU A 161 11.22 11.69 10.46
CA LEU A 161 12.28 12.10 9.55
C LEU A 161 13.29 13.05 10.21
N ASN A 162 12.83 13.95 11.09
CA ASN A 162 13.72 14.83 11.85
C ASN A 162 14.60 14.07 12.85
N MET A 163 14.10 12.97 13.43
CA MET A 163 14.83 12.19 14.41
C MET A 163 15.83 11.21 13.78
N PHE A 164 15.46 10.59 12.66
CA PHE A 164 16.17 9.43 12.12
C PHE A 164 16.67 9.61 10.68
N GLY A 165 16.49 10.80 10.08
CA GLY A 165 16.91 11.09 8.71
C GLY A 165 15.98 10.47 7.66
N LEU A 166 16.44 10.46 6.40
CA LEU A 166 15.69 9.90 5.26
C LEU A 166 15.72 8.36 5.26
N PRO A 167 14.71 7.70 4.66
CA PRO A 167 14.69 6.25 4.52
C PRO A 167 15.81 5.76 3.59
N TYR A 168 16.00 4.44 3.52
CA TYR A 168 16.83 3.85 2.48
C TYR A 168 16.37 4.32 1.09
N GLY A 169 17.33 4.55 0.18
CA GLY A 169 17.06 5.10 -1.15
C GLY A 169 16.74 6.61 -1.18
N GLY A 170 16.51 7.24 -0.02
CA GLY A 170 16.23 8.68 0.10
C GLY A 170 14.86 9.12 -0.43
N GLN A 171 14.02 8.18 -0.88
CA GLN A 171 12.66 8.45 -1.36
C GLN A 171 11.66 8.29 -0.24
N VAL A 172 10.87 9.34 0.00
CA VAL A 172 9.84 9.35 1.04
C VAL A 172 8.49 9.25 0.33
N HIS A 173 8.01 8.01 0.16
CA HIS A 173 6.71 7.72 -0.43
C HIS A 173 5.66 7.52 0.67
N CYS A 174 4.50 8.17 0.55
CA CYS A 174 3.40 8.04 1.50
C CYS A 174 2.16 7.47 0.82
N ASP A 175 1.32 6.73 1.53
CA ASP A 175 -0.05 6.45 1.11
C ASP A 175 -1.05 7.13 2.06
N LEU A 176 -1.97 7.90 1.49
CA LEU A 176 -3.08 8.51 2.23
C LEU A 176 -4.23 7.50 2.26
N VAL A 177 -4.38 6.78 3.38
CA VAL A 177 -5.42 5.75 3.53
C VAL A 177 -6.70 6.39 4.07
N MET A 178 -7.71 6.51 3.22
CA MET A 178 -8.89 7.33 3.47
C MET A 178 -10.19 6.52 3.48
N GLY A 179 -11.12 6.91 4.35
CA GLY A 179 -12.46 6.33 4.41
C GLY A 179 -12.59 5.09 5.29
N VAL A 180 -11.52 4.70 5.99
CA VAL A 180 -11.59 3.73 7.10
C VAL A 180 -12.50 4.28 8.20
N PRO A 181 -13.46 3.51 8.74
CA PRO A 181 -14.25 3.94 9.90
C PRO A 181 -13.34 4.14 11.11
N GLY A 182 -13.04 5.40 11.44
CA GLY A 182 -12.12 5.78 12.53
C GLY A 182 -10.92 6.61 12.06
N GLY A 183 -10.58 6.58 10.77
CA GLY A 183 -9.58 7.46 10.15
C GLY A 183 -10.19 8.67 9.45
N MET A 184 -9.37 9.36 8.65
CA MET A 184 -9.79 10.50 7.84
C MET A 184 -10.85 10.10 6.80
N PRO A 185 -11.79 11.00 6.46
CA PRO A 185 -12.85 10.67 5.50
C PRO A 185 -12.31 10.62 4.06
N GLY A 186 -12.76 9.67 3.25
CA GLY A 186 -12.43 9.54 1.83
C GLY A 186 -13.10 10.60 0.96
N THR A 187 -12.67 11.85 1.10
CA THR A 187 -13.18 13.04 0.39
C THR A 187 -12.05 13.83 -0.23
N ALA A 188 -12.33 14.56 -1.31
CA ALA A 188 -11.33 15.43 -1.94
C ALA A 188 -10.78 16.49 -0.99
N ASP A 189 -11.62 17.07 -0.12
CA ASP A 189 -11.20 18.10 0.84
C ASP A 189 -10.18 17.56 1.85
N ALA A 190 -10.43 16.36 2.40
CA ALA A 190 -9.49 15.70 3.29
C ALA A 190 -8.16 15.37 2.58
N LEU A 191 -8.21 14.90 1.33
CA LEU A 191 -7.01 14.64 0.53
C LEU A 191 -6.20 15.93 0.35
N VAL A 192 -6.87 17.03 -0.02
CA VAL A 192 -6.20 18.33 -0.21
C VAL A 192 -5.56 18.82 1.09
N ALA A 193 -6.26 18.70 2.23
CA ALA A 193 -5.72 19.07 3.53
C ALA A 193 -4.47 18.24 3.88
N SER A 194 -4.53 16.91 3.69
CA SER A 194 -3.39 16.02 3.93
C SER A 194 -2.20 16.37 3.05
N VAL A 195 -2.40 16.48 1.74
CA VAL A 195 -1.33 16.80 0.78
C VAL A 195 -0.67 18.16 1.07
N GLN A 196 -1.43 19.16 1.53
CA GLN A 196 -0.88 20.47 1.89
C GLN A 196 0.02 20.45 3.14
N THR A 197 -0.12 19.44 3.99
CA THR A 197 0.61 19.32 5.25
C THR A 197 1.77 18.32 5.21
N LEU A 198 1.91 17.58 4.10
CA LEU A 198 3.03 16.65 3.89
C LEU A 198 4.37 17.38 4.08
N PRO A 199 5.34 16.76 4.78
CA PRO A 199 6.69 17.30 4.88
C PRO A 199 7.31 17.57 3.50
N SER A 200 8.14 18.61 3.39
CA SER A 200 8.87 18.89 2.14
C SER A 200 9.84 17.78 1.74
N ALA A 201 10.18 16.89 2.67
CA ALA A 201 10.97 15.69 2.41
C ALA A 201 10.18 14.60 1.67
N VAL A 202 8.84 14.64 1.67
CA VAL A 202 7.99 13.72 0.92
C VAL A 202 8.24 13.93 -0.57
N THR A 203 8.72 12.89 -1.24
CA THR A 203 9.07 12.94 -2.66
C THR A 203 7.89 12.54 -3.54
N SER A 204 7.00 11.69 -3.03
CA SER A 204 5.80 11.26 -3.73
C SER A 204 4.74 10.72 -2.77
N TRP A 205 3.50 10.61 -3.25
CA TRP A 205 2.40 10.07 -2.46
C TRP A 205 1.35 9.39 -3.33
N SER A 206 0.73 8.34 -2.78
CA SER A 206 -0.46 7.65 -3.26
C SER A 206 -1.67 8.04 -2.40
N ALA A 207 -2.87 7.74 -2.89
CA ALA A 207 -4.05 7.76 -2.04
C ALA A 207 -4.94 6.55 -2.28
N THR A 208 -5.48 6.03 -1.18
CA THR A 208 -6.33 4.84 -1.11
C THR A 208 -7.70 5.24 -0.59
N GLY A 209 -8.75 4.92 -1.34
CA GLY A 209 -10.12 5.14 -0.90
C GLY A 209 -10.81 3.83 -0.54
N ILE A 210 -11.21 3.67 0.71
CA ILE A 210 -11.90 2.47 1.18
C ILE A 210 -13.35 2.43 0.70
N GLY A 211 -13.76 1.25 0.21
CA GLY A 211 -15.11 0.91 -0.19
C GLY A 211 -15.68 1.89 -1.22
N ARG A 212 -16.75 2.59 -0.83
CA ARG A 212 -17.47 3.55 -1.69
C ARG A 212 -16.67 4.82 -2.03
N THR A 213 -15.56 5.07 -1.34
CA THR A 213 -14.74 6.28 -1.53
C THR A 213 -13.66 6.09 -2.59
N SER A 214 -13.40 4.86 -3.03
CA SER A 214 -12.31 4.48 -3.95
C SER A 214 -12.21 5.38 -5.18
N LEU A 215 -13.31 5.57 -5.94
CA LEU A 215 -13.30 6.40 -7.13
C LEU A 215 -13.10 7.89 -6.83
N ALA A 216 -13.76 8.42 -5.80
CA ALA A 216 -13.64 9.84 -5.44
C ALA A 216 -12.20 10.18 -5.04
N VAL A 217 -11.55 9.30 -4.26
CA VAL A 217 -10.16 9.45 -3.86
C VAL A 217 -9.22 9.29 -5.05
N ALA A 218 -9.44 8.32 -5.94
CA ALA A 218 -8.62 8.13 -7.13
C ALA A 218 -8.62 9.38 -8.05
N PHE A 219 -9.81 9.95 -8.32
CA PHE A 219 -9.90 11.20 -9.11
C PHE A 219 -9.22 12.38 -8.42
N ALA A 220 -9.40 12.53 -7.10
CA ALA A 220 -8.75 13.59 -6.34
C ALA A 220 -7.22 13.43 -6.32
N SER A 221 -6.72 12.19 -6.20
CA SER A 221 -5.29 11.87 -6.27
C SER A 221 -4.69 12.28 -7.60
N LEU A 222 -5.26 11.79 -8.71
CA LEU A 222 -4.80 12.12 -10.07
C LEU A 222 -4.82 13.63 -10.31
N SER A 223 -5.90 14.31 -9.91
CA SER A 223 -6.04 15.76 -10.05
C SER A 223 -4.96 16.56 -9.28
N LYS A 224 -4.45 16.01 -8.17
CA LYS A 224 -3.41 16.64 -7.34
C LYS A 224 -2.00 16.12 -7.62
N GLY A 225 -1.83 15.28 -8.65
CA GLY A 225 -0.53 14.76 -9.05
C GLY A 225 -0.06 13.54 -8.27
N GLY A 226 -0.93 12.93 -7.47
CA GLY A 226 -0.62 11.72 -6.71
C GLY A 226 -0.63 10.45 -7.53
N HIS A 227 -0.41 9.34 -6.85
CA HIS A 227 -0.42 7.96 -7.33
C HIS A 227 -1.65 7.20 -6.79
N LEU A 228 -1.84 5.96 -7.23
CA LEU A 228 -3.05 5.20 -6.94
C LEU A 228 -2.71 3.88 -6.27
N ARG A 229 -3.50 3.53 -5.24
CA ARG A 229 -3.60 2.17 -4.74
C ARG A 229 -5.05 1.70 -4.86
N VAL A 230 -5.21 0.47 -5.35
CA VAL A 230 -6.50 -0.20 -5.56
C VAL A 230 -6.38 -1.68 -5.23
N GLY A 231 -7.50 -2.33 -4.93
CA GLY A 231 -7.52 -3.77 -4.76
C GLY A 231 -8.69 -4.24 -3.91
N MET A 232 -8.89 -5.55 -3.85
CA MET A 232 -9.98 -6.16 -3.08
C MET A 232 -9.78 -6.05 -1.57
N GLU A 233 -8.56 -5.74 -1.11
CA GLU A 233 -8.32 -5.28 0.25
C GLU A 233 -9.13 -4.02 0.58
N ASP A 234 -9.16 -3.07 -0.36
CA ASP A 234 -9.70 -1.74 -0.14
C ASP A 234 -11.15 -1.61 -0.64
N THR A 235 -11.53 -2.33 -1.70
CA THR A 235 -12.85 -2.22 -2.33
C THR A 235 -13.33 -3.53 -2.95
N LEU A 236 -14.52 -3.96 -2.53
CA LEU A 236 -15.14 -5.23 -2.96
C LEU A 236 -16.22 -5.05 -4.02
N THR A 237 -16.56 -3.82 -4.38
CA THR A 237 -17.59 -3.50 -5.38
C THR A 237 -17.04 -2.62 -6.49
N LEU A 238 -17.10 -3.09 -7.72
CA LEU A 238 -16.71 -2.33 -8.91
C LEU A 238 -17.66 -1.13 -9.12
N ALA A 239 -18.95 -1.37 -8.96
CA ALA A 239 -20.00 -0.37 -9.01
C ALA A 239 -21.11 -0.73 -8.03
N ARG A 240 -22.12 0.14 -7.86
CA ARG A 240 -23.27 -0.14 -6.99
C ARG A 240 -23.93 -1.46 -7.41
N GLY A 241 -23.88 -2.46 -6.52
CA GLY A 241 -24.45 -3.79 -6.76
C GLY A 241 -23.64 -4.69 -7.70
N VAL A 242 -22.45 -4.27 -8.15
CA VAL A 242 -21.56 -5.06 -9.00
C VAL A 242 -20.32 -5.43 -8.18
N PRO A 243 -20.22 -6.68 -7.70
CA PRO A 243 -19.03 -7.13 -6.96
C PRO A 243 -17.82 -7.20 -7.88
N VAL A 244 -16.63 -7.01 -7.31
CA VAL A 244 -15.36 -7.28 -7.99
C VAL A 244 -15.21 -8.79 -8.14
N LYS A 245 -14.86 -9.24 -9.34
CA LYS A 245 -14.59 -10.65 -9.66
C LYS A 245 -13.11 -10.98 -9.64
N HIS A 246 -12.26 -9.99 -9.90
CA HIS A 246 -10.81 -10.14 -9.87
C HIS A 246 -10.14 -8.77 -9.67
N ASN A 247 -8.97 -8.73 -9.01
CA ASN A 247 -8.21 -7.50 -8.78
C ASN A 247 -7.81 -6.78 -10.08
N GLU A 248 -7.61 -7.52 -11.17
CA GLU A 248 -7.35 -6.97 -12.51
C GLU A 248 -8.42 -5.95 -12.92
N GLU A 249 -9.71 -6.15 -12.60
CA GLU A 249 -10.76 -5.18 -12.95
C GLU A 249 -10.54 -3.81 -12.28
N LEU A 250 -9.97 -3.82 -11.07
CA LEU A 250 -9.63 -2.62 -10.32
C LEU A 250 -8.39 -1.93 -10.91
N VAL A 251 -7.37 -2.72 -11.24
CA VAL A 251 -6.11 -2.23 -11.83
C VAL A 251 -6.33 -1.69 -13.24
N SER A 252 -7.01 -2.42 -14.12
CA SER A 252 -7.32 -1.95 -15.48
C SER A 252 -8.12 -0.65 -15.46
N ARG A 253 -9.04 -0.49 -14.50
CA ARG A 253 -9.76 0.77 -14.32
C ARG A 253 -8.83 1.88 -13.85
N ALA A 254 -7.94 1.62 -12.89
CA ALA A 254 -6.96 2.61 -12.44
C ALA A 254 -6.04 3.06 -13.58
N ALA A 255 -5.56 2.12 -14.40
CA ALA A 255 -4.76 2.41 -15.59
C ALA A 255 -5.51 3.27 -16.61
N ALA A 256 -6.77 2.95 -16.90
CA ALA A 256 -7.61 3.75 -17.80
C ALA A 256 -7.85 5.17 -17.27
N LEU A 257 -8.00 5.36 -15.95
CA LEU A 257 -8.10 6.68 -15.33
C LEU A 257 -6.79 7.46 -15.46
N ALA A 258 -5.66 6.79 -15.24
CA ALA A 258 -4.32 7.37 -15.37
C ALA A 258 -4.03 7.83 -16.81
N ASP A 259 -4.40 7.03 -17.81
CA ASP A 259 -4.31 7.37 -19.24
C ASP A 259 -5.17 8.60 -19.58
N LEU A 260 -6.40 8.64 -19.08
CA LEU A 260 -7.29 9.79 -19.27
C LEU A 260 -6.72 11.06 -18.63
N ALA A 261 -6.03 10.93 -17.50
CA ALA A 261 -5.31 12.02 -16.83
C ALA A 261 -4.00 12.40 -17.53
N GLN A 262 -3.65 11.77 -18.66
CA GLN A 262 -2.40 11.97 -19.40
C GLN A 262 -1.14 11.69 -18.56
N ARG A 263 -1.26 10.77 -17.59
CA ARG A 263 -0.17 10.25 -16.77
C ARG A 263 -0.28 8.72 -16.75
N PRO A 264 0.05 8.03 -17.85
CA PRO A 264 -0.20 6.60 -18.01
C PRO A 264 0.44 5.76 -16.89
N ALA A 265 -0.01 4.52 -16.75
CA ALA A 265 0.53 3.58 -15.76
C ALA A 265 2.07 3.49 -15.84
N MET A 266 2.71 3.62 -14.69
CA MET A 266 4.17 3.54 -14.54
C MET A 266 4.63 2.10 -14.81
N SER A 267 5.73 1.93 -15.54
CA SER A 267 6.30 0.59 -15.74
C SER A 267 6.93 0.07 -14.45
N THR A 268 7.07 -1.25 -14.29
CA THR A 268 7.73 -1.87 -13.14
C THR A 268 9.19 -1.41 -12.98
N ILE A 269 9.94 -1.33 -14.07
CA ILE A 269 11.33 -0.84 -14.08
C ILE A 269 11.40 0.61 -13.58
N GLU A 270 10.51 1.47 -14.07
CA GLU A 270 10.40 2.85 -13.65
C GLU A 270 10.00 2.97 -12.18
N ALA A 271 9.07 2.15 -11.70
CA ALA A 271 8.66 2.13 -10.29
C ALA A 271 9.82 1.76 -9.36
N ARG A 272 10.67 0.81 -9.76
CA ARG A 272 11.87 0.45 -8.97
C ARG A 272 12.85 1.62 -8.86
N ASP A 273 13.10 2.34 -9.96
CA ASP A 273 13.96 3.53 -9.92
C ASP A 273 13.32 4.70 -9.16
N PHE A 274 12.02 4.90 -9.35
CA PHE A 274 11.22 5.94 -8.71
C PHE A 274 11.21 5.81 -7.18
N LEU A 275 11.02 4.59 -6.67
CA LEU A 275 11.03 4.31 -5.23
C LEU A 275 12.44 4.07 -4.66
N LYS A 276 13.46 3.94 -5.53
CA LYS A 276 14.85 3.60 -5.14
C LYS A 276 14.92 2.33 -4.28
N VAL A 277 14.13 1.32 -4.64
CA VAL A 277 14.22 -0.01 -4.00
C VAL A 277 15.54 -0.68 -4.35
N LYS A 278 16.01 -1.54 -3.44
CA LYS A 278 17.23 -2.31 -3.65
C LYS A 278 17.15 -3.14 -4.94
N ALA A 279 18.27 -3.23 -5.65
CA ALA A 279 18.38 -4.09 -6.82
C ALA A 279 18.21 -5.55 -6.40
N ARG A 280 17.48 -6.35 -7.21
CA ARG A 280 17.37 -7.79 -7.01
C ARG A 280 18.75 -8.42 -7.29
N GLY A 281 19.24 -9.24 -6.38
CA GLY A 281 20.45 -10.04 -6.56
C GLY A 281 20.22 -11.25 -7.45
#